data_AF-A0A8T3PHV5-F1
#
_entry.id   AF-A0A8T3PHV5-F1
#
_cell.length_a   1.000
_cell.length_b   1.000
_cell.length_c   1.000
_cell.angle_alpha   90.00
_cell.angle_beta   90.00
_cell.angle_gamma   90.00
#
_symmetry.space_group_name_H-M   'P 1'
#
loop_
_entity.id
_entity.type
_entity.pdbx_description
1 polymer ?
#
loop_
_entity_poly.entity_id
_entity_poly.type
_entity_poly.pdbx_seq_one_letter_code
_entity_poly.pdbx_strand_id
1 'polypeptide(L)'
;MHTMIATLMPGVAFGNKVPVLIPEDQSPENAAVNAALLLANMNTFAFDFSLRQKLQGQTINLFILEQLPVIAPAAFEQRIGKTKIADYIRAEVLALTYTAHDMAPLARDLGYVDGNGRVKPPFVWDPEDRRQRMARLDALFMHLYGLGEADADYILSTFPIVREKDEAAFGTYRTRDLILAYLQRIEKGLLSHAGCSDHCETTLAGPRSPLAAAGHHGARRVESRRPS
;
A
#
# COMPACT_ATOMS: atom_id res chain seq x y z
N MET A 1 -2.95 -12.50 -11.77
CA MET A 1 -2.62 -11.26 -12.50
C MET A 1 -3.56 -10.20 -11.98
N HIS A 2 -3.04 -9.08 -11.46
CA HIS A 2 -3.87 -7.94 -11.02
C HIS A 2 -4.42 -7.20 -12.24
N THR A 3 -5.62 -6.64 -12.12
CA THR A 3 -6.26 -5.77 -13.12
C THR A 3 -5.67 -4.36 -13.06
N MET A 4 -5.35 -3.88 -11.86
CA MET A 4 -4.70 -2.60 -11.65
C MET A 4 -3.29 -2.77 -11.08
N ILE A 5 -2.40 -1.88 -11.49
CA ILE A 5 -1.09 -1.70 -10.88
C ILE A 5 -0.97 -0.22 -10.56
N ALA A 6 -0.84 0.11 -9.28
CA ALA A 6 -0.51 1.45 -8.84
C ALA A 6 1.00 1.56 -8.62
N THR A 7 1.58 2.70 -8.98
CA THR A 7 3.01 2.98 -8.79
C THR A 7 3.21 4.44 -8.41
N LEU A 8 4.26 4.70 -7.64
CA LEU A 8 4.75 6.05 -7.41
C LEU A 8 5.55 6.49 -8.63
N MET A 9 5.31 7.72 -9.08
CA MET A 9 5.90 8.26 -10.30
C MET A 9 6.55 9.61 -9.98
N PRO A 10 7.62 10.00 -10.70
CA PRO A 10 8.20 11.33 -10.58
C PRO A 10 7.20 12.40 -11.04
N GLY A 11 7.38 13.63 -10.57
CA GLY A 11 6.54 14.78 -10.92
C GLY A 11 6.70 15.24 -12.37
N VAL A 12 6.21 14.44 -13.31
CA VAL A 12 6.19 14.72 -14.76
C VAL A 12 4.76 14.62 -15.29
N ALA A 13 4.50 15.15 -16.49
CA ALA A 13 3.18 15.11 -17.09
C ALA A 13 2.85 13.69 -17.58
N PHE A 14 1.66 13.21 -17.23
CA PHE A 14 1.12 11.93 -17.68
C PHE A 14 -0.16 12.11 -18.48
N GLY A 15 -0.39 11.20 -19.43
CA GLY A 15 -1.62 11.18 -20.20
C GLY A 15 -2.80 10.64 -19.39
N ASN A 16 -4.02 10.84 -19.89
CA ASN A 16 -5.27 10.39 -19.28
C ASN A 16 -5.40 8.87 -19.03
N LYS A 17 -4.55 8.04 -19.65
CA LYS A 17 -4.49 6.59 -19.41
C LYS A 17 -3.77 6.21 -18.12
N VAL A 18 -3.12 7.16 -17.47
CA VAL A 18 -2.48 7.01 -16.16
C VAL A 18 -3.14 8.02 -15.23
N PRO A 19 -4.25 7.65 -14.55
CA PRO A 19 -4.88 8.53 -13.57
C PRO A 19 -3.85 8.89 -12.49
N VAL A 20 -3.54 10.19 -12.38
CA VAL A 20 -2.60 10.70 -11.38
C VAL A 20 -3.40 11.17 -10.18
N LEU A 21 -3.06 10.65 -9.00
CA LEU A 21 -3.60 11.13 -7.73
C LEU A 21 -2.54 12.00 -7.05
N ILE A 22 -2.87 13.27 -6.82
CA ILE A 22 -1.99 14.24 -6.17
C ILE A 22 -2.60 14.57 -4.81
N PRO A 23 -1.87 14.41 -3.69
CA PRO A 23 -2.35 14.83 -2.37
C PRO A 23 -2.58 16.35 -2.35
N GLU A 24 -3.80 16.79 -2.02
CA GLU A 24 -4.19 18.19 -2.21
C GLU A 24 -3.65 19.19 -1.17
N ASP A 25 -3.25 18.78 0.05
CA ASP A 25 -2.84 19.74 1.09
C ASP A 25 -2.07 19.08 2.26
N GLN A 26 -0.83 18.65 2.03
CA GLN A 26 -0.05 18.00 3.08
C GLN A 26 1.42 18.41 3.04
N SER A 27 2.06 18.46 4.22
CA SER A 27 3.52 18.53 4.30
C SER A 27 4.12 17.38 3.47
N PRO A 28 5.31 17.56 2.84
CA PRO A 28 5.91 16.55 1.99
C PRO A 28 5.99 15.16 2.65
N GLU A 29 6.30 15.13 3.95
CA GLU A 29 6.36 13.90 4.76
C GLU A 29 4.98 13.21 4.87
N ASN A 30 3.92 13.95 5.20
CA ASN A 30 2.57 13.37 5.30
C ASN A 30 2.04 12.93 3.93
N ALA A 31 2.36 13.68 2.88
CA ALA A 31 2.02 13.34 1.51
C ALA A 31 2.66 12.00 1.10
N ALA A 32 3.94 11.80 1.41
CA ALA A 32 4.64 10.55 1.14
C ALA A 32 4.07 9.37 1.93
N VAL A 33 3.75 9.57 3.21
CA VAL A 33 3.11 8.54 4.04
C VAL A 33 1.74 8.15 3.46
N ASN A 34 0.87 9.12 3.16
CA ASN A 34 -0.45 8.82 2.61
C ASN A 34 -0.37 8.21 1.21
N ALA A 35 0.59 8.64 0.38
CA ALA A 35 0.85 8.02 -0.90
C ALA A 35 1.27 6.55 -0.75
N ALA A 36 2.12 6.22 0.24
CA ALA A 36 2.49 4.84 0.53
C ALA A 36 1.31 4.00 1.02
N LEU A 37 0.45 4.54 1.89
CA LEU A 37 -0.76 3.86 2.36
C LEU A 37 -1.73 3.57 1.21
N LEU A 38 -1.95 4.56 0.35
CA LEU A 38 -2.82 4.43 -0.81
C LEU A 38 -2.25 3.46 -1.84
N LEU A 39 -0.95 3.52 -2.11
CA LEU A 39 -0.24 2.61 -2.99
C LEU A 39 -0.39 1.15 -2.54
N ALA A 40 -0.27 0.91 -1.23
CA ALA A 40 -0.45 -0.43 -0.67
C ALA A 40 -1.90 -0.90 -0.86
N ASN A 41 -2.89 -0.06 -0.52
CA ASN A 41 -4.31 -0.38 -0.66
C ASN A 41 -4.66 -0.77 -2.10
N MET A 42 -4.21 0.04 -3.06
CA MET A 42 -4.47 -0.10 -4.49
C MET A 42 -3.86 -1.36 -5.12
N ASN A 43 -2.78 -1.90 -4.57
CA ASN A 43 -2.10 -3.07 -5.09
C ASN A 43 -2.56 -4.39 -4.42
N THR A 44 -3.58 -4.36 -3.56
CA THR A 44 -4.07 -5.56 -2.86
C THR A 44 -5.08 -6.37 -3.65
N PHE A 45 -5.18 -7.67 -3.37
CA PHE A 45 -6.20 -8.54 -3.98
C PHE A 45 -7.63 -8.14 -3.65
N ALA A 46 -7.89 -7.65 -2.42
CA ALA A 46 -9.21 -7.19 -2.00
C ALA A 46 -9.69 -6.00 -2.85
N PHE A 47 -8.80 -5.04 -3.08
CA PHE A 47 -9.07 -3.88 -3.92
C PHE A 47 -9.27 -4.29 -5.38
N ASP A 48 -8.41 -5.15 -5.92
CA ASP A 48 -8.50 -5.61 -7.31
C ASP A 48 -9.80 -6.39 -7.57
N PHE A 49 -10.24 -7.20 -6.60
CA PHE A 49 -11.52 -7.91 -6.67
C PHE A 49 -12.70 -6.93 -6.75
N SER A 50 -12.70 -5.89 -5.92
CA SER A 50 -13.73 -4.84 -5.93
C SER A 50 -13.74 -4.06 -7.24
N LEU A 51 -12.55 -3.75 -7.77
CA LEU A 51 -12.38 -3.08 -9.05
C LEU A 51 -12.97 -3.91 -10.21
N ARG A 52 -12.73 -5.22 -10.25
CA ARG A 52 -13.23 -6.10 -11.31
C ARG A 52 -14.75 -6.12 -11.42
N GLN A 53 -15.47 -5.92 -10.32
CA GLN A 53 -16.93 -5.88 -10.34
C GLN A 53 -17.47 -4.60 -11.01
N LYS A 54 -16.68 -3.52 -11.01
CA LYS A 54 -17.05 -2.22 -11.60
C LYS A 54 -16.41 -1.98 -12.96
N LEU A 55 -15.36 -2.72 -13.30
CA LEU A 55 -14.64 -2.56 -14.55
C LEU A 55 -15.30 -3.39 -15.66
N GLN A 56 -15.94 -2.71 -16.61
CA GLN A 56 -16.58 -3.34 -17.78
C GLN A 56 -15.74 -3.25 -19.07
N GLY A 57 -14.53 -2.67 -19.00
CA GLY A 57 -13.67 -2.43 -20.16
C GLY A 57 -12.18 -2.60 -19.86
N GLN A 58 -11.33 -2.29 -20.84
CA GLN A 58 -9.88 -2.49 -20.73
C GLN A 58 -9.13 -1.33 -20.07
N THR A 59 -9.78 -0.17 -19.89
CA THR A 59 -9.17 1.04 -19.35
C THR A 59 -9.85 1.47 -18.07
N ILE A 60 -9.05 1.76 -17.04
CA ILE A 60 -9.54 2.34 -15.80
C ILE A 60 -9.62 3.86 -15.97
N ASN A 61 -10.83 4.39 -15.97
CA ASN A 61 -11.06 5.84 -15.99
C ASN A 61 -11.12 6.39 -14.56
N LEU A 62 -10.78 7.66 -14.37
CA LEU A 62 -10.73 8.31 -13.04
C LEU A 62 -12.06 8.19 -12.27
N PHE A 63 -13.19 8.33 -12.96
CA PHE A 63 -14.51 8.20 -12.35
C PHE A 63 -14.80 6.79 -11.79
N ILE A 64 -14.13 5.74 -12.29
CA ILE A 64 -14.26 4.40 -11.72
C ILE A 64 -13.49 4.34 -10.40
N LEU A 65 -12.29 4.91 -10.38
CA LEU A 65 -11.41 4.95 -9.22
C LEU A 65 -12.06 5.68 -8.03
N GLU A 66 -12.75 6.79 -8.30
CA GLU A 66 -13.49 7.57 -7.30
C GLU A 66 -14.63 6.79 -6.61
N GLN A 67 -15.12 5.72 -7.22
CA GLN A 67 -16.23 4.91 -6.71
C GLN A 67 -15.77 3.66 -5.95
N LEU A 68 -14.45 3.44 -5.82
CA LEU A 68 -13.90 2.25 -5.20
C LEU A 68 -13.69 2.42 -3.69
N PRO A 69 -13.87 1.34 -2.92
CA PRO A 69 -13.67 1.38 -1.48
C PRO A 69 -12.19 1.54 -1.16
N VAL A 70 -11.82 2.69 -0.61
CA VAL A 70 -10.49 2.96 -0.06
C VAL A 70 -10.61 3.06 1.46
N ILE A 71 -9.67 2.42 2.18
CA ILE A 71 -9.61 2.48 3.63
C ILE A 71 -9.37 3.92 4.09
N ALA A 72 -10.19 4.39 5.03
CA ALA A 72 -10.08 5.76 5.55
C ALA A 72 -8.75 5.95 6.32
N PRO A 73 -8.10 7.12 6.21
CA PRO A 73 -6.84 7.40 6.91
C PRO A 73 -6.86 7.11 8.41
N ALA A 74 -8.01 7.37 9.07
CA ALA A 74 -8.19 7.12 10.49
C ALA A 74 -8.06 5.63 10.89
N ALA A 75 -8.34 4.69 9.98
CA ALA A 75 -8.18 3.27 10.25
C ALA A 75 -6.69 2.88 10.35
N PHE A 76 -5.80 3.54 9.61
CA PHE A 76 -4.35 3.28 9.69
C PHE A 76 -3.70 3.78 10.98
N GLU A 77 -4.39 4.66 11.72
CA GLU A 77 -3.93 5.15 13.03
C GLU A 77 -4.13 4.11 14.15
N GLN A 78 -4.92 3.07 13.90
CA GLN A 78 -5.15 1.99 14.84
C GLN A 78 -3.89 1.14 15.05
N ARG A 79 -3.89 0.35 16.12
CA ARG A 79 -2.79 -0.55 16.49
C ARG A 79 -3.28 -1.99 16.52
N ILE A 80 -2.45 -2.89 16.02
CA ILE A 80 -2.64 -4.34 16.14
C ILE A 80 -1.49 -4.85 17.02
N GLY A 81 -1.85 -5.32 18.22
CA GLY A 81 -0.87 -5.64 19.26
C GLY A 81 -0.04 -4.42 19.64
N LYS A 82 1.28 -4.49 19.42
CA LYS A 82 2.22 -3.40 19.75
C LYS A 82 2.52 -2.48 18.58
N THR A 83 2.02 -2.76 17.37
CA THR A 83 2.45 -2.09 16.14
C THR A 83 1.36 -1.17 15.62
N LYS A 84 1.70 0.05 15.21
CA LYS A 84 0.78 0.96 14.50
C LYS A 84 0.67 0.52 13.04
N ILE A 85 -0.55 0.45 12.51
CA ILE A 85 -0.80 -0.04 11.15
C ILE A 85 -0.10 0.83 10.10
N ALA A 86 -0.18 2.17 10.24
CA ALA A 86 0.48 3.10 9.32
C ALA A 86 2.01 2.91 9.26
N ASP A 87 2.66 2.74 10.42
CA ASP A 87 4.12 2.55 10.48
C ASP A 87 4.53 1.21 9.87
N TYR A 88 3.71 0.18 10.07
CA TYR A 88 3.92 -1.14 9.47
C TYR A 88 3.83 -1.09 7.95
N ILE A 89 2.75 -0.53 7.40
CA ILE A 89 2.57 -0.41 5.94
C ILE A 89 3.69 0.44 5.34
N ARG A 90 4.06 1.56 5.99
CA ARG A 90 5.18 2.40 5.55
C ARG A 90 6.47 1.60 5.40
N ALA A 91 6.82 0.78 6.38
CA ALA A 91 8.03 -0.03 6.35
C ALA A 91 8.00 -1.08 5.22
N GLU A 92 6.86 -1.76 5.02
CA GLU A 92 6.73 -2.76 3.96
C GLU A 92 6.76 -2.13 2.56
N VAL A 93 6.04 -1.03 2.34
CA VAL A 93 6.02 -0.32 1.06
C VAL A 93 7.39 0.25 0.71
N LEU A 94 8.08 0.82 1.70
CA LEU A 94 9.44 1.32 1.54
C LEU A 94 10.38 0.20 1.07
N ALA A 95 10.36 -0.96 1.73
CA ALA A 95 11.21 -2.09 1.35
C ALA A 95 10.86 -2.66 -0.04
N LEU A 96 9.58 -2.65 -0.42
CA LEU A 96 9.10 -3.10 -1.73
C LEU A 96 9.47 -2.13 -2.87
N THR A 97 9.60 -0.84 -2.57
CA THR A 97 9.76 0.23 -3.57
C THR A 97 11.20 0.74 -3.68
N TYR A 98 11.93 0.83 -2.57
CA TYR A 98 13.28 1.40 -2.52
C TYR A 98 14.37 0.36 -2.82
N THR A 99 14.40 -0.11 -4.07
CA THR A 99 15.37 -1.11 -4.56
C THR A 99 16.49 -0.51 -5.40
N ALA A 100 16.37 0.78 -5.77
CA ALA A 100 17.35 1.52 -6.56
C ALA A 100 17.56 2.93 -6.01
N HIS A 101 18.73 3.51 -6.25
CA HIS A 101 19.09 4.86 -5.78
C HIS A 101 18.20 5.97 -6.36
N ASP A 102 17.59 5.74 -7.53
CA ASP A 102 16.66 6.71 -8.16
C ASP A 102 15.42 6.98 -7.29
N MET A 103 15.06 6.02 -6.43
CA MET A 103 13.96 6.13 -5.48
C MET A 103 14.38 6.74 -4.13
N ALA A 104 15.61 7.26 -4.00
CA ALA A 104 16.10 7.90 -2.78
C ALA A 104 15.27 9.10 -2.29
N PRO A 105 14.65 9.93 -3.16
CA PRO A 105 13.74 10.99 -2.70
C PRO A 105 12.58 10.43 -1.88
N LEU A 106 11.92 9.38 -2.36
CA LEU A 106 10.83 8.71 -1.63
C LEU A 106 11.32 8.15 -0.28
N ALA A 107 12.48 7.50 -0.27
CA ALA A 107 13.04 6.95 0.96
C ALA A 107 13.34 8.05 1.99
N ARG A 108 13.80 9.22 1.55
CA ARG A 108 14.00 10.40 2.41
C ARG A 108 12.67 10.89 2.99
N ASP A 109 11.66 11.06 2.14
CA ASP A 109 10.36 11.60 2.56
C ASP A 109 9.61 10.65 3.51
N LEU A 110 9.89 9.34 3.44
CA LEU A 110 9.41 8.32 4.38
C LEU A 110 10.29 8.17 5.65
N GLY A 111 11.34 8.98 5.80
CA GLY A 111 12.21 9.00 6.98
C GLY A 111 13.28 7.91 7.02
N TYR A 112 13.61 7.28 5.90
CA TYR A 112 14.68 6.26 5.80
C TYR A 112 16.06 6.89 5.65
N VAL A 113 16.45 7.63 6.69
CA VAL A 113 17.73 8.35 6.78
C VAL A 113 18.59 7.83 7.93
N ASP A 114 19.90 8.03 7.83
CA ASP A 114 20.86 7.79 8.91
C ASP A 114 20.85 8.96 9.92
N GLY A 115 21.66 8.84 10.98
CA GLY A 115 21.79 9.89 12.01
C GLY A 115 22.33 11.22 11.49
N ASN A 116 22.88 11.26 10.27
CA ASN A 116 23.43 12.43 9.61
C ASN A 116 22.47 12.99 8.53
N GLY A 117 21.25 12.44 8.43
CA GLY A 117 20.24 12.86 7.45
C GLY A 117 20.50 12.37 6.02
N ARG A 118 21.45 11.46 5.80
CA ARG A 118 21.68 10.82 4.49
C ARG A 118 20.77 9.63 4.33
N VAL A 119 20.25 9.42 3.11
CA VAL A 119 19.40 8.26 2.80
C VAL A 119 20.24 7.00 2.92
N LYS A 120 19.71 6.01 3.65
CA LYS A 120 20.33 4.69 3.80
C LYS A 120 20.42 3.96 2.44
N PRO A 121 21.28 2.95 2.28
CA PRO A 121 21.37 2.23 1.00
C PRO A 121 20.04 1.54 0.63
N PRO A 122 19.75 1.35 -0.67
CA PRO A 122 18.59 0.60 -1.14
C PRO A 122 18.52 -0.81 -0.59
N PHE A 123 17.30 -1.34 -0.49
CA PHE A 123 17.07 -2.73 -0.12
C PHE A 123 17.56 -3.65 -1.24
N VAL A 124 18.26 -4.72 -0.87
CA VAL A 124 18.68 -5.76 -1.81
C VAL A 124 17.44 -6.48 -2.33
N TRP A 125 17.36 -6.64 -3.64
CA TRP A 125 16.25 -7.37 -4.26
C TRP A 125 16.31 -8.86 -3.91
N ASP A 126 15.34 -9.33 -3.15
CA ASP A 126 15.10 -10.75 -2.87
C ASP A 126 13.65 -11.13 -3.25
N PRO A 127 13.46 -12.05 -4.22
CA PRO A 127 12.13 -12.53 -4.61
C PRO A 127 11.31 -13.15 -3.48
N GLU A 128 11.94 -13.86 -2.52
CA GLU A 128 11.21 -14.52 -1.43
C GLU A 128 10.79 -13.50 -0.37
N ASP A 129 11.69 -12.64 0.10
CA ASP A 129 11.32 -11.54 1.00
C ASP A 129 10.21 -10.69 0.38
N ARG A 130 10.34 -10.32 -0.89
CA ARG A 130 9.30 -9.57 -1.60
C ARG A 130 7.94 -10.27 -1.58
N ARG A 131 7.89 -11.59 -1.79
CA ARG A 131 6.65 -12.38 -1.72
C ARG A 131 6.05 -12.35 -0.32
N GLN A 132 6.87 -12.55 0.71
CA GLN A 132 6.44 -12.50 2.11
C GLN A 132 5.83 -11.13 2.44
N ARG A 133 6.49 -10.03 2.05
CA ARG A 133 5.98 -8.66 2.27
C ARG A 133 4.65 -8.40 1.58
N MET A 134 4.51 -8.79 0.32
CA MET A 134 3.24 -8.67 -0.40
C MET A 134 2.13 -9.46 0.31
N ALA A 135 2.39 -10.72 0.67
CA ALA A 135 1.40 -11.55 1.36
C ALA A 135 0.99 -10.96 2.72
N ARG A 136 1.93 -10.35 3.47
CA ARG A 136 1.63 -9.63 4.72
C ARG A 136 0.74 -8.41 4.49
N LEU A 137 1.02 -7.62 3.45
CA LEU A 137 0.17 -6.47 3.09
C LEU A 137 -1.22 -6.94 2.66
N ASP A 138 -1.32 -7.93 1.78
CA ASP A 138 -2.61 -8.48 1.34
C ASP A 138 -3.44 -8.97 2.52
N ALA A 139 -2.86 -9.75 3.43
CA ALA A 139 -3.53 -10.22 4.64
C ALA A 139 -4.00 -9.06 5.54
N LEU A 140 -3.17 -8.03 5.71
CA LEU A 140 -3.52 -6.85 6.50
C LEU A 140 -4.70 -6.09 5.88
N PHE A 141 -4.71 -5.90 4.56
CA PHE A 141 -5.82 -5.23 3.89
C PHE A 141 -7.10 -6.07 3.91
N MET A 142 -7.03 -7.39 3.77
CA MET A 142 -8.20 -8.27 3.96
C MET A 142 -8.83 -8.04 5.33
N HIS A 143 -8.01 -8.00 6.39
CA HIS A 143 -8.47 -7.69 7.74
C HIS A 143 -9.09 -6.28 7.85
N LEU A 144 -8.46 -5.26 7.25
CA LEU A 144 -8.97 -3.88 7.27
C LEU A 144 -10.30 -3.71 6.51
N TYR A 145 -10.52 -4.51 5.46
CA TYR A 145 -11.80 -4.57 4.76
C TYR A 145 -12.85 -5.40 5.50
N GLY A 146 -12.50 -6.04 6.62
CA GLY A 146 -13.40 -6.91 7.39
C GLY A 146 -13.64 -8.27 6.74
N LEU A 147 -12.71 -8.74 5.91
CA LEU A 147 -12.80 -10.01 5.20
C LEU A 147 -12.13 -11.10 6.04
N GLY A 148 -12.89 -12.15 6.37
CA GLY A 148 -12.38 -13.31 7.11
C GLY A 148 -11.65 -14.31 6.22
N GLU A 149 -11.20 -15.42 6.82
CA GLU A 149 -10.46 -16.47 6.10
C GLU A 149 -11.22 -17.03 4.88
N ALA A 150 -12.53 -17.30 5.05
CA ALA A 150 -13.37 -17.82 3.97
C ALA A 150 -13.55 -16.80 2.82
N ASP A 151 -13.68 -15.52 3.14
CA ASP A 151 -13.82 -14.45 2.14
C ASP A 151 -12.51 -14.26 1.38
N ALA A 152 -11.38 -14.25 2.10
CA ALA A 152 -10.06 -14.15 1.52
C ALA A 152 -9.76 -15.33 0.58
N ASP A 153 -10.09 -16.56 1.01
CA ASP A 153 -9.95 -17.75 0.17
C ASP A 153 -10.79 -17.65 -1.11
N TYR A 154 -12.06 -17.26 -0.96
CA TYR A 154 -12.94 -17.06 -2.10
C TYR A 154 -12.40 -16.00 -3.06
N ILE A 155 -11.98 -14.84 -2.56
CA ILE A 155 -11.41 -13.77 -3.39
C ILE A 155 -10.19 -14.29 -4.16
N LEU A 156 -9.26 -14.96 -3.48
CA LEU A 156 -8.04 -15.51 -4.09
C LEU A 156 -8.35 -16.58 -5.14
N SER A 157 -9.45 -17.33 -4.99
CA SER A 157 -9.90 -18.31 -5.98
C SER A 157 -10.32 -17.67 -7.32
N THR A 158 -10.73 -16.39 -7.31
CA THR A 158 -11.13 -15.66 -8.53
C THR A 158 -9.96 -15.25 -9.43
N PHE A 159 -8.72 -15.53 -9.00
CA PHE A 159 -7.49 -15.20 -9.74
C PHE A 159 -6.77 -16.47 -10.25
N PRO A 160 -7.33 -17.21 -11.23
CA PRO A 160 -6.80 -18.50 -11.67
C PRO A 160 -5.34 -18.41 -12.17
N ILE A 161 -4.97 -17.32 -12.83
CA ILE A 161 -3.60 -17.10 -13.33
C ILE A 161 -2.57 -17.04 -12.19
N VAL A 162 -2.93 -16.52 -11.00
CA VAL A 162 -2.00 -16.50 -9.86
C VAL A 162 -1.77 -17.92 -9.37
N ARG A 163 -2.85 -18.68 -9.22
CA ARG A 163 -2.81 -20.09 -8.84
C ARG A 163 -1.98 -20.93 -9.81
N GLU A 164 -2.24 -20.82 -11.11
CA GLU A 164 -1.49 -21.56 -12.15
C GLU A 164 0.00 -21.26 -12.10
N LYS A 165 0.39 -19.99 -11.93
CA LYS A 165 1.80 -19.60 -11.81
C LYS A 165 2.46 -20.13 -10.55
N ASP A 166 1.75 -20.12 -9.43
CA ASP A 166 2.25 -20.65 -8.16
C ASP A 166 2.38 -22.18 -8.19
N GLU A 167 1.37 -22.88 -8.70
CA GLU A 167 1.40 -24.34 -8.86
C GLU A 167 2.52 -24.77 -9.82
N ALA A 168 2.75 -24.02 -10.91
CA ALA A 168 3.85 -24.28 -11.83
C ALA A 168 5.24 -24.04 -11.19
N ALA A 169 5.37 -23.05 -10.30
CA ALA A 169 6.66 -22.69 -9.70
C ALA A 169 6.98 -23.45 -8.40
N PHE A 170 5.96 -23.80 -7.60
CA PHE A 170 6.10 -24.32 -6.25
C PHE A 170 5.31 -25.60 -5.99
N GLY A 171 4.46 -26.05 -6.93
CA GLY A 171 3.60 -27.23 -6.75
C GLY A 171 2.39 -27.01 -5.85
N THR A 172 2.26 -25.84 -5.22
CA THR A 172 1.14 -25.47 -4.35
C THR A 172 0.71 -24.03 -4.60
N TYR A 173 -0.49 -23.65 -4.16
CA TYR A 173 -0.96 -22.26 -4.22
C TYR A 173 -0.34 -21.41 -3.10
N ARG A 174 0.98 -21.23 -3.16
CA ARG A 174 1.80 -20.64 -2.10
C ARG A 174 1.35 -19.23 -1.68
N THR A 175 0.93 -18.38 -2.62
CA THR A 175 0.45 -17.02 -2.31
C THR A 175 -0.78 -17.07 -1.42
N ARG A 176 -1.74 -17.95 -1.73
CA ARG A 176 -2.93 -18.17 -0.89
C ARG A 176 -2.53 -18.63 0.49
N ASP A 177 -1.72 -19.68 0.59
CA ASP A 177 -1.36 -20.26 1.87
C ASP A 177 -0.63 -19.26 2.77
N LEU A 178 0.25 -18.41 2.19
CA LEU A 178 0.92 -17.32 2.91
C LEU A 178 -0.06 -16.26 3.39
N ILE A 179 -0.98 -15.80 2.52
CA ILE A 179 -1.95 -14.76 2.88
C ILE A 179 -2.86 -15.25 4.01
N LEU A 180 -3.40 -16.47 3.91
CA LEU A 180 -4.27 -17.04 4.95
C LEU A 180 -3.50 -17.22 6.27
N ALA A 181 -2.25 -17.69 6.22
CA ALA A 181 -1.42 -17.84 7.41
C ALA A 181 -1.13 -16.49 8.09
N TYR A 182 -0.87 -15.43 7.33
CA TYR A 182 -0.69 -14.09 7.89
C TYR A 182 -2.00 -13.49 8.40
N LEU A 183 -3.12 -13.72 7.73
CA LEU A 183 -4.43 -13.26 8.18
C LEU A 183 -4.77 -13.84 9.56
N GLN A 184 -4.59 -15.15 9.74
CA GLN A 184 -4.78 -15.81 11.04
C GLN A 184 -3.88 -15.24 12.14
N ARG A 185 -2.66 -14.78 11.81
CA ARG A 185 -1.77 -14.12 12.79
C ARG A 185 -2.28 -12.73 13.15
N ILE A 186 -2.75 -11.97 12.18
CA ILE A 186 -3.30 -10.63 12.37
C ILE A 186 -4.58 -10.68 13.22
N GLU A 187 -5.46 -11.64 12.97
CA GLU A 187 -6.68 -11.88 13.77
C GLU A 187 -6.36 -12.21 15.23
N LYS A 188 -5.22 -12.88 15.49
CA LYS A 188 -4.69 -13.11 16.84
C LYS A 188 -3.99 -11.89 17.45
N GLY A 189 -4.01 -10.73 16.77
CA GLY A 189 -3.37 -9.50 17.22
C GLY A 189 -1.86 -9.44 17.01
N LEU A 190 -1.29 -10.32 16.17
CA LEU A 190 0.15 -10.41 15.92
C LEU A 190 0.52 -9.77 14.57
N LEU A 191 0.82 -8.48 14.60
CA LEU A 191 1.38 -7.75 13.46
C LEU A 191 2.90 -7.63 13.60
N SER A 192 3.64 -8.44 12.85
CA SER A 192 5.10 -8.55 12.92
C SER A 192 5.75 -8.58 11.54
N HIS A 193 6.98 -8.07 11.44
CA HIS A 193 7.85 -8.28 10.27
C HIS A 193 8.58 -9.64 10.30
N ALA A 194 8.32 -10.48 11.33
CA ALA A 194 9.01 -11.75 11.54
C ALA A 194 8.84 -12.70 10.35
N GLY A 195 9.97 -13.22 9.85
CA GLY A 195 10.09 -13.95 8.57
C GLY A 195 10.94 -13.22 7.52
N CYS A 196 11.47 -12.04 7.85
CA CYS A 196 12.37 -11.24 7.03
C CYS A 196 13.83 -11.55 7.42
N SER A 197 14.72 -11.78 6.46
CA SER A 197 16.17 -11.89 6.70
C SER A 197 16.70 -10.64 7.41
N ASP A 198 17.70 -10.80 8.28
CA ASP A 198 18.22 -9.89 9.34
C ASP A 198 18.48 -8.40 9.02
N HIS A 199 18.13 -7.88 7.85
CA HIS A 199 18.40 -6.51 7.39
C HIS A 199 17.25 -5.52 7.59
N CYS A 200 16.14 -5.93 8.20
CA CYS A 200 14.91 -5.15 8.25
C CYS A 200 14.47 -4.71 9.66
N GLU A 201 15.41 -4.53 10.61
CA GLU A 201 15.15 -3.65 11.76
C GLU A 201 15.07 -2.19 11.27
N THR A 202 14.00 -1.89 10.55
CA THR A 202 13.68 -0.53 10.12
C THR A 202 13.06 0.19 11.30
N THR A 203 13.90 0.62 12.25
CA THR A 203 13.50 1.67 13.20
C THR A 203 13.32 2.96 12.40
N LEU A 204 12.15 3.11 11.75
CA LEU A 204 11.70 4.40 11.25
C LEU A 204 11.35 5.21 12.49
N ALA A 205 12.12 6.26 12.76
CA ALA A 205 11.73 7.24 13.77
C ALA A 205 10.33 7.74 13.40
N GLY A 206 9.35 7.50 14.27
CA GLY A 206 7.97 7.93 14.03
C GLY A 206 7.92 9.45 13.80
N PRO A 207 6.96 9.96 13.03
CA PRO A 207 6.81 11.39 12.84
C PRO A 207 6.68 12.04 14.22
N ARG A 208 7.57 13.02 14.49
CA ARG A 208 7.45 13.87 15.69
C ARG A 208 6.14 14.63 15.55
N SER A 209 5.10 14.13 16.22
CA SER A 209 3.79 14.78 16.26
C SER A 209 3.92 16.20 16.83
N PRO A 210 3.35 17.22 16.16
CA PRO A 210 2.82 18.37 16.83
C PRO A 210 1.32 18.41 16.51
N LEU A 211 0.54 17.57 17.17
CA LEU A 211 -0.91 17.78 17.21
C LEU A 211 -1.22 18.86 18.23
N ALA A 212 -1.31 20.12 17.80
CA ALA A 212 -2.19 21.13 18.42
C ALA A 212 -2.23 22.42 17.59
N ALA A 213 -3.45 22.86 17.28
CA ALA A 213 -3.85 24.20 16.81
C ALA A 213 -3.80 24.50 15.29
N ALA A 214 -4.90 24.21 14.60
CA ALA A 214 -5.60 25.10 13.65
C ALA A 214 -6.90 24.36 13.26
N GLY A 215 -8.10 24.80 13.65
CA GLY A 215 -8.69 26.09 13.31
C GLY A 215 -9.57 25.88 12.08
N HIS A 216 -10.89 25.73 12.29
CA HIS A 216 -11.90 25.61 11.24
C HIS A 216 -11.69 26.62 10.11
N HIS A 217 -11.59 26.17 8.86
CA HIS A 217 -11.95 27.00 7.70
C HIS A 217 -12.50 26.17 6.54
N GLY A 218 -13.55 26.73 5.93
CA GLY A 218 -14.53 26.03 5.13
C GLY A 218 -14.10 25.78 3.69
N ALA A 219 -14.68 24.71 3.13
CA ALA A 219 -14.57 24.34 1.74
C ALA A 219 -15.02 25.50 0.81
N ARG A 220 -14.13 25.94 -0.08
CA ARG A 220 -14.49 26.76 -1.24
C ARG A 220 -14.31 25.96 -2.52
N ARG A 221 -15.45 25.74 -3.18
CA ARG A 221 -15.60 25.18 -4.52
C ARG A 221 -14.97 26.11 -5.54
N VAL A 222 -14.02 25.62 -6.34
CA VAL A 222 -13.50 26.33 -7.52
C VAL A 222 -14.44 26.03 -8.68
N GLU A 223 -15.24 27.02 -9.04
CA GLU A 223 -16.20 26.95 -10.15
C GLU A 223 -15.49 27.32 -11.47
N SER A 224 -15.56 26.41 -12.45
CA SER A 224 -14.99 26.56 -13.78
C SER A 224 -15.67 27.71 -14.54
N ARG A 225 -14.96 28.82 -14.76
CA ARG A 225 -15.39 29.86 -15.71
C ARG A 225 -15.18 29.37 -17.13
N ARG A 226 -16.27 29.19 -17.90
CA ARG A 226 -16.21 29.12 -19.37
C ARG A 226 -16.07 30.54 -19.93
N PRO A 227 -15.20 30.80 -20.92
CA PRO A 227 -15.20 32.06 -21.65
C PRO A 227 -16.33 32.06 -22.70
N SER A 228 -16.92 33.24 -22.88
CA SER A 228 -17.94 33.60 -23.87
C SER A 228 -17.42 33.58 -25.30
#